data_AF-A0A498F413-F1
#
_entry.id   AF-A0A498F413-F1
#
_cell.length_a   1.000
_cell.length_b   1.000
_cell.length_c   1.000
_cell.angle_alpha   90.00
_cell.angle_beta   90.00
_cell.angle_gamma   90.00
#
_symmetry.space_group_name_H-M   'P 1'
#
loop_
_entity.id
_entity.type
_entity.pdbx_description
1 polymer ?
#
loop_
_entity_poly.entity_id
_entity_poly.type
_entity_poly.pdbx_seq_one_letter_code
_entity_poly.pdbx_strand_id
1 'polypeptide(L)' 'VVIDLGQAVTVHHPNAEEFLRRDCRNVANFFRRQGADADGDSLFEFVTADESEDE' A
#
# COMPACT_ATOMS: atom_id res chain seq x y z
N VAL A 1 -11.68 -4.06 -10.03
CA VAL A 1 -11.59 -2.79 -10.79
C VAL A 1 -11.03 -1.74 -9.84
N VAL A 2 -10.01 -0.99 -10.26
CA VAL A 2 -9.50 0.17 -9.51
C VAL A 2 -10.08 1.43 -10.17
N ILE A 3 -10.64 2.34 -9.38
CA ILE A 3 -11.31 3.56 -9.85
C ILE A 3 -10.77 4.78 -9.12
N ASP A 4 -11.09 5.97 -9.62
CA ASP A 4 -10.70 7.27 -9.05
C ASP A 4 -9.18 7.48 -8.95
N LEU A 5 -8.48 7.30 -10.08
CA LEU A 5 -7.04 7.57 -10.19
C LEU A 5 -6.72 9.07 -10.33
N GLY A 6 -7.71 9.97 -10.26
CA GLY A 6 -7.50 11.41 -10.40
C GLY A 6 -6.67 12.02 -9.26
N GLN A 7 -6.55 11.33 -8.13
CA GLN A 7 -5.72 11.71 -6.98
C GLN A 7 -4.47 10.82 -6.81
N ALA A 8 -4.16 9.96 -7.79
CA ALA A 8 -2.94 9.17 -7.76
C ALA A 8 -1.71 10.06 -7.95
N VAL A 9 -0.61 9.74 -7.26
CA VAL A 9 0.66 10.47 -7.36
C VAL A 9 1.78 9.54 -7.81
N THR A 10 2.84 10.10 -8.38
CA THR A 10 4.06 9.35 -8.68
C THR A 10 4.91 9.20 -7.42
N VAL A 11 5.86 8.26 -7.46
CA VAL A 11 6.84 8.03 -6.37
C VAL A 11 7.71 9.24 -6.04
N HIS A 12 7.79 10.22 -6.94
CA HIS A 12 8.57 11.46 -6.74
C HIS A 12 7.80 12.54 -5.97
N HIS A 13 6.52 12.34 -5.67
CA HIS A 13 5.76 13.29 -4.87
C HIS A 13 6.29 13.32 -3.42
N PRO A 14 6.46 14.50 -2.79
CA PRO A 14 7.03 14.60 -1.44
C PRO A 14 6.29 13.78 -0.38
N ASN A 15 4.99 13.54 -0.58
CA ASN A 15 4.15 12.77 0.34
C ASN A 15 3.78 11.37 -0.19
N ALA A 16 4.48 10.86 -1.22
CA ALA A 16 4.13 9.57 -1.84
C ALA A 16 4.13 8.42 -0.83
N GLU A 17 5.14 8.34 0.03
CA GLU A 17 5.24 7.32 1.07
C GLU A 17 4.10 7.41 2.09
N GLU A 18 3.78 8.61 2.58
CA GLU A 18 2.70 8.82 3.55
C GLU A 18 1.34 8.38 2.98
N PHE A 19 1.07 8.73 1.72
CA PHE A 19 -0.16 8.32 1.04
C PHE A 19 -0.22 6.80 0.87
N LEU A 20 0.88 6.16 0.44
CA LEU A 20 0.94 4.71 0.30
C LEU A 20 0.73 4.00 1.66
N ARG A 21 1.39 4.44 2.73
CA ARG A 21 1.18 3.90 4.08
C ARG A 21 -0.28 4.01 4.54
N ARG A 22 -0.93 5.15 4.24
CA ARG A 22 -2.36 5.35 4.54
C ARG A 22 -3.22 4.34 3.77
N ASP A 23 -2.93 4.12 2.50
CA ASP A 23 -3.67 3.21 1.65
C ASP A 23 -3.48 1.75 2.10
N CYS A 24 -2.26 1.33 2.41
CA CYS A 24 -1.97 0.01 2.99
C CYS A 24 -2.77 -0.22 4.28
N ARG A 25 -2.79 0.76 5.20
CA ARG A 25 -3.59 0.69 6.43
C ARG A 25 -5.08 0.57 6.14
N ASN A 26 -5.60 1.33 5.19
CA ASN A 26 -7.03 1.29 4.83
C ASN A 26 -7.43 -0.07 4.25
N VAL A 27 -6.61 -0.62 3.35
CA VAL A 27 -6.83 -1.94 2.74
C VAL A 27 -6.72 -3.05 3.78
N ALA A 28 -5.67 -3.06 4.61
CA ALA A 28 -5.50 -4.04 5.67
C ALA A 28 -6.69 -4.01 6.65
N ASN A 29 -7.12 -2.82 7.08
CA ASN A 29 -8.30 -2.69 7.96
C ASN A 29 -9.58 -3.21 7.33
N PHE A 30 -9.78 -3.02 6.03
CA PHE A 30 -10.94 -3.54 5.31
C PHE A 30 -10.98 -5.09 5.33
N PHE A 31 -9.85 -5.74 5.06
CA PHE A 31 -9.78 -7.21 5.03
C PHE A 31 -9.73 -7.84 6.43
N ARG A 32 -9.10 -7.19 7.41
CA ARG A 32 -9.16 -7.61 8.81
C ARG A 32 -10.59 -7.72 9.32
N ARG A 33 -11.47 -6.79 8.95
CA ARG A 33 -12.91 -6.84 9.31
C ARG A 33 -13.64 -8.03 8.71
N GLN A 34 -13.06 -8.68 7.69
CA GLN A 34 -13.59 -9.88 7.04
C GLN A 34 -12.91 -11.16 7.54
N GLY A 35 -11.99 -11.06 8.51
CA GLY A 35 -11.30 -12.19 9.12
C GLY A 35 -9.93 -12.53 8.53
N ALA A 36 -9.40 -11.71 7.62
CA ALA A 36 -8.04 -11.89 7.13
C ALA A 36 -7.01 -11.46 8.18
N ASP A 37 -5.90 -12.19 8.26
CA ASP A 37 -4.69 -11.76 8.98
C ASP A 37 -3.89 -10.82 8.08
N ALA A 38 -4.23 -9.53 8.11
CA ALA A 38 -3.64 -8.52 7.25
C ALA A 38 -3.12 -7.35 8.10
N ASP A 39 -1.87 -6.96 7.90
CA ASP A 39 -1.26 -5.82 8.57
C ASP A 39 -0.84 -4.73 7.56
N GLY A 40 -0.98 -3.48 7.95
CA GLY A 40 -0.72 -2.34 7.08
C GLY A 40 0.78 -2.10 6.84
N ASP A 41 1.61 -2.35 7.85
CA ASP A 41 3.06 -2.15 7.75
C ASP A 41 3.69 -3.29 6.94
N SER A 42 3.29 -4.54 7.20
CA SER A 42 3.72 -5.68 6.38
C SER A 42 3.29 -5.55 4.91
N LEU A 43 2.10 -5.01 4.65
CA LEU A 43 1.66 -4.74 3.27
C LEU A 43 2.48 -3.63 2.62
N PHE A 44 2.85 -2.58 3.37
CA PHE A 44 3.71 -1.52 2.86
C PHE A 44 5.11 -2.07 2.51
N GLU A 45 5.70 -2.86 3.40
CA GLU A 45 6.99 -3.52 3.16
C GLU A 45 6.93 -4.40 1.90
N PHE A 46 5.88 -5.22 1.76
CA PHE A 46 5.70 -6.05 0.57
C PHE A 46 5.60 -5.26 -0.73
N VAL A 47 4.86 -4.14 -0.74
CA VAL A 47 4.66 -3.32 -1.95
C VAL A 47 5.91 -2.51 -2.32
N THR A 48 6.76 -2.20 -1.35
CA THR A 48 7.97 -1.39 -1.54
C THR A 48 9.24 -2.21 -1.60
N ALA A 49 9.16 -3.52 -1.39
CA ALA A 49 10.26 -4.44 -1.63
C ALA A 49 10.70 -4.32 -3.10
N ASP A 50 11.99 -4.11 -3.31
CA ASP A 50 12.59 -3.98 -4.63
C ASP A 50 12.67 -5.38 -5.28
N GLU A 51 12.23 -5.53 -6.53
CA GLU A 51 12.29 -6.83 -7.26
C GLU A 51 13.74 -7.29 -7.54
N SER A 52 14.74 -6.53 -7.12
CA SER A 52 16.17 -6.77 -7.36
C SER A 52 16.86 -7.70 -6.34
N GLU A 53 16.14 -8.20 -5.33
CA GLU A 53 16.70 -9.15 -4.33
C GLU A 53 16.51 -10.64 -4.71
N ASP A 54 15.91 -10.95 -5.86
CA ASP A 54 15.73 -12.31 -6.41
C ASP A 54 16.83 -12.72 -7.44
N GLU A 55 18.12 -12.48 -7.14
CA GLU A 55 19.26 -13.09 -7.86
C GLU A 55 19.96 -14.20 -7.05
#